data_AF-A0A1A8C2H9-F1
#
_entry.id   AF-A0A1A8C2H9-F1
#
_cell.length_a   1.000
_cell.length_b   1.000
_cell.length_c   1.000
_cell.angle_alpha   90.00
_cell.angle_beta   90.00
_cell.angle_gamma   90.00
#
_symmetry.space_group_name_H-M   'P 1'
#
loop_
_entity.id
_entity.type
_entity.pdbx_description
1 polymer ?
#
loop_
_entity_poly.entity_id
_entity_poly.type
_entity_poly.pdbx_seq_one_letter_code
_entity_poly.pdbx_strand_id
1 'polypeptide(L)'
;ELLRESEDGTEELEVRIMVQARPGQDIRPIGHDIRRGECVLAKGTHMGPSEIGLLATVGVTEVSVHKFPVVAVMSTGNELLNPEDDLHPGKIRDSNRSTLLATIQEHGYPTINLGIVGDNPDDLLSALHEGISRADVIITSGGVSMGEKDYLKQVLDIDLHAQIHFGRVFMKPGLPTTFATVDIDGTRKLIFALPGNPVSAVVTCNLFVIPALRKMQGILDPRPTIIKARLSCDVKLDPRPEYHRCILTWHHQEPLPWAQSTGNQVSSRLMSMRSANGLLMLPPKTEQYVELHKGEVVDVMVIGRL
;
A
#
# COMPACT_ATOMS: atom_id res chain seq x y z
N GLU A 1 21.93 26.41 45.01
CA GLU A 1 22.68 25.62 46.02
C GLU A 1 21.79 25.50 47.25
N LEU A 2 21.51 24.29 47.71
CA LEU A 2 20.73 24.05 48.94
C LEU A 2 21.62 24.41 50.14
N LEU A 3 21.13 25.29 51.02
CA LEU A 3 21.87 25.74 52.21
C LEU A 3 21.37 25.09 53.49
N ARG A 4 20.07 24.79 53.56
CA ARG A 4 19.44 24.17 54.74
C ARG A 4 18.26 23.31 54.33
N GLU A 5 18.12 22.16 54.96
CA GLU A 5 17.08 21.14 54.76
C GLU A 5 16.42 20.82 56.11
N SER A 6 15.18 20.31 56.12
CA SER A 6 14.49 19.84 57.33
C SER A 6 15.21 18.65 57.97
N GLU A 7 15.01 18.44 59.27
CA GLU A 7 15.66 17.35 59.99
C GLU A 7 15.26 15.95 59.48
N ASP A 8 14.09 15.83 58.88
CA ASP A 8 13.58 14.60 58.26
C ASP A 8 13.95 14.44 56.78
N GLY A 9 14.62 15.44 56.19
CA GLY A 9 15.11 15.44 54.82
C GLY A 9 14.02 15.53 53.74
N THR A 10 12.83 16.00 54.09
CA THR A 10 11.69 16.07 53.16
C THR A 10 11.49 17.46 52.56
N GLU A 11 12.07 18.50 53.17
CA GLU A 11 11.89 19.89 52.76
C GLU A 11 13.21 20.67 52.63
N GLU A 12 13.34 21.41 51.54
CA GLU A 12 14.41 22.40 51.36
C GLU A 12 14.02 23.72 52.04
N LEU A 13 14.71 24.10 53.11
CA LEU A 13 14.38 25.27 53.94
C LEU A 13 15.06 26.56 53.50
N GLU A 14 16.23 26.49 52.87
CA GLU A 14 16.97 27.66 52.41
C GLU A 14 17.78 27.33 51.16
N VAL A 15 17.66 28.16 50.12
CA VAL A 15 18.39 28.00 48.86
C VAL A 15 19.11 29.28 48.48
N ARG A 16 20.35 29.14 48.00
CA ARG A 16 21.15 30.22 47.40
C ARG A 16 21.00 30.22 45.88
N ILE A 17 20.59 31.37 45.35
CA ILE A 17 20.56 31.64 43.91
C ILE A 17 21.95 32.09 43.46
N MET A 18 22.60 31.28 42.62
CA MET A 18 24.02 31.47 42.23
C MET A 18 24.21 32.40 41.04
N VAL A 19 23.12 32.70 40.32
CA VAL A 19 23.15 33.47 39.07
C VAL A 19 21.99 34.47 39.05
N GLN A 20 22.23 35.67 38.54
CA GLN A 20 21.16 36.63 38.31
C GLN A 20 20.26 36.10 37.17
N ALA A 21 19.03 35.74 37.50
CA ALA A 21 18.04 35.33 36.49
C ALA A 21 17.65 36.52 35.60
N ARG A 22 17.40 36.24 34.32
CA ARG A 22 16.85 37.23 33.38
C ARG A 22 15.33 37.31 33.51
N PRO A 23 14.70 38.49 33.35
CA PRO A 23 13.24 38.57 33.26
C PRO A 23 12.70 37.62 32.18
N GLY A 24 11.73 36.78 32.54
CA GLY A 24 11.14 35.79 31.64
C GLY A 24 11.92 34.48 31.48
N GLN A 25 13.07 34.32 32.14
CA GLN A 25 13.82 33.06 32.14
C GLN A 25 12.96 31.94 32.74
N ASP A 26 12.93 30.79 32.07
CA ASP A 26 12.22 29.58 32.50
C ASP A 26 10.71 29.77 32.75
N ILE A 27 10.11 30.82 32.16
CA ILE A 27 8.67 31.11 32.21
C ILE A 27 8.04 30.85 30.83
N ARG A 28 6.97 30.04 30.79
CA ARG A 28 6.12 29.89 29.60
C ARG A 28 4.86 30.75 29.75
N PRO A 29 4.74 31.88 29.03
CA PRO A 29 3.56 32.75 29.14
C PRO A 29 2.30 32.09 28.59
N ILE A 30 1.14 32.69 28.88
CA ILE A 30 -0.16 32.24 28.35
C ILE A 30 -0.10 32.23 26.81
N GLY A 31 -0.45 31.09 26.22
CA GLY A 31 -0.44 30.91 24.77
C GLY A 31 0.96 30.84 24.14
N HIS A 32 1.98 30.46 24.91
CA HIS A 32 3.34 30.22 24.39
C HIS A 32 3.34 29.15 23.30
N ASP A 33 2.77 27.98 23.58
CA ASP A 33 2.81 26.85 22.66
C ASP A 33 1.65 26.90 21.64
N ILE A 34 0.43 27.17 22.10
CA ILE A 34 -0.77 27.24 21.25
C ILE A 34 -1.66 28.38 21.75
N ARG A 35 -2.10 29.25 20.83
CA ARG A 35 -3.03 30.34 21.15
C ARG A 35 -4.48 29.91 20.98
N ARG A 36 -5.38 30.50 21.78
CA ARG A 36 -6.82 30.30 21.59
C ARG A 36 -7.24 30.79 20.19
N GLY A 37 -7.95 29.93 19.46
CA GLY A 37 -8.43 30.22 18.10
C GLY A 37 -7.41 29.93 16.99
N GLU A 38 -6.22 29.44 17.34
CA GLU A 38 -5.23 29.00 16.37
C GLU A 38 -5.64 27.68 15.70
N CYS A 39 -5.45 27.59 14.39
CA CYS A 39 -5.67 26.35 13.65
C CYS A 39 -4.48 25.39 13.85
N VAL A 40 -4.66 24.40 14.72
CA VAL A 40 -3.59 23.44 15.06
C VAL A 40 -3.41 22.31 14.03
N LEU A 41 -4.45 21.99 13.25
CA LEU A 41 -4.41 20.99 12.18
C LEU A 41 -5.24 21.47 10.99
N ALA A 42 -4.65 21.45 9.80
CA ALA A 42 -5.33 21.83 8.56
C ALA A 42 -6.19 20.69 7.99
N LYS A 43 -7.23 21.03 7.23
CA LYS A 43 -7.98 20.05 6.43
C LYS A 43 -7.02 19.39 5.42
N GLY A 44 -7.06 18.05 5.35
CA GLY A 44 -6.21 17.26 4.46
C GLY A 44 -4.91 16.78 5.12
N THR A 45 -4.66 17.14 6.39
CA THR A 45 -3.57 16.54 7.17
C THR A 45 -3.82 15.04 7.34
N HIS A 46 -2.85 14.23 6.91
CA HIS A 46 -2.83 12.80 7.18
C HIS A 46 -2.31 12.57 8.61
N MET A 47 -3.15 12.04 9.49
CA MET A 47 -2.88 11.99 10.93
C MET A 47 -2.01 10.80 11.32
N GLY A 48 -0.98 11.06 12.14
CA GLY A 48 -0.20 10.07 12.88
C GLY A 48 -0.36 10.26 14.40
N PRO A 49 0.52 9.63 15.22
CA PRO A 49 0.41 9.69 16.68
C PRO A 49 0.46 11.11 17.25
N SER A 50 1.29 11.99 16.68
CA SER A 50 1.43 13.38 17.12
C SER A 50 0.17 14.19 16.89
N GLU A 51 -0.50 14.02 15.75
CA GLU A 51 -1.75 14.73 15.44
C GLU A 51 -2.87 14.29 16.38
N ILE A 52 -2.94 13.00 16.72
CA ILE A 52 -3.87 12.49 17.73
C ILE A 52 -3.59 13.11 19.12
N GLY A 53 -2.32 13.18 19.53
CA GLY A 53 -1.93 13.85 20.77
C GLY A 53 -2.26 15.35 20.77
N LEU A 54 -2.12 16.02 19.62
CA LEU A 54 -2.46 17.43 19.46
C LEU A 54 -3.97 17.68 19.60
N LEU A 55 -4.80 16.82 19.00
CA LEU A 55 -6.26 16.85 19.20
C LEU A 55 -6.65 16.70 20.68
N ALA A 56 -6.03 15.73 21.37
CA ALA A 56 -6.24 15.54 22.81
C ALA A 56 -5.80 16.77 23.63
N THR A 57 -4.65 17.37 23.27
CA THR A 57 -4.10 18.57 23.94
C THR A 57 -5.07 19.76 23.87
N VAL A 58 -5.77 19.94 22.74
CA VAL A 58 -6.74 21.03 22.56
C VAL A 58 -8.18 20.64 22.97
N GLY A 59 -8.39 19.42 23.49
CA GLY A 59 -9.69 18.94 23.95
C GLY A 59 -10.70 18.64 22.83
N VAL A 60 -10.25 18.40 21.60
CA VAL A 60 -11.11 18.04 20.46
C VAL A 60 -11.11 16.52 20.32
N THR A 61 -12.17 15.87 20.80
CA THR A 61 -12.27 14.39 20.85
C THR A 61 -13.04 13.77 19.68
N GLU A 62 -13.72 14.59 18.88
CA GLU A 62 -14.43 14.16 17.68
C GLU A 62 -14.01 15.03 16.50
N VAL A 63 -13.70 14.39 15.36
CA VAL A 63 -13.24 15.07 14.15
C VAL A 63 -13.94 14.50 12.92
N SER A 64 -14.17 15.37 11.93
CA SER A 64 -14.66 14.95 10.62
C SER A 64 -13.50 14.49 9.74
N VAL A 65 -13.59 13.26 9.23
CA VAL A 65 -12.57 12.63 8.38
C VAL A 65 -13.18 12.09 7.09
N HIS A 66 -12.34 11.88 6.08
CA HIS A 66 -12.71 11.08 4.92
C HIS A 66 -12.91 9.62 5.33
N LYS A 67 -13.93 8.97 4.77
CA LYS A 67 -14.16 7.54 5.01
C LYS A 67 -13.06 6.71 4.36
N PHE A 68 -12.71 5.60 5.00
CA PHE A 68 -11.93 4.56 4.33
C PHE A 68 -12.80 3.82 3.31
N PRO A 69 -12.27 3.55 2.09
CA PRO A 69 -12.96 2.72 1.12
C PRO A 69 -13.05 1.27 1.61
N VAL A 70 -14.21 0.64 1.43
CA VAL A 70 -14.38 -0.80 1.64
C VAL A 70 -13.95 -1.55 0.38
N VAL A 71 -13.14 -2.60 0.53
CA VAL A 71 -12.54 -3.32 -0.61
C VAL A 71 -12.97 -4.79 -0.61
N ALA A 72 -13.69 -5.21 -1.64
CA ALA A 72 -14.04 -6.61 -1.87
C ALA A 72 -12.99 -7.32 -2.73
N VAL A 73 -12.61 -8.55 -2.36
CA VAL A 73 -11.60 -9.35 -3.07
C VAL A 73 -12.16 -10.73 -3.40
N MET A 74 -12.05 -11.14 -4.67
CA MET A 74 -12.35 -12.48 -5.16
C MET A 74 -11.20 -13.03 -6.00
N SER A 75 -11.05 -14.35 -6.02
CA SER A 75 -10.20 -15.05 -6.99
C SER A 75 -11.06 -15.80 -7.99
N THR A 76 -10.60 -15.90 -9.24
CA THR A 76 -11.30 -16.62 -10.30
C THR A 76 -10.39 -17.68 -10.88
N GLY A 77 -10.89 -18.89 -11.04
CA GLY A 77 -10.13 -19.98 -11.64
C GLY A 77 -10.65 -21.34 -11.23
N ASN A 78 -11.01 -22.16 -12.22
CA ASN A 78 -11.45 -23.52 -11.97
C ASN A 78 -10.34 -24.39 -11.37
N GLU A 79 -9.06 -24.02 -11.44
CA GLU A 79 -7.93 -24.71 -10.82
C GLU A 79 -7.81 -24.43 -9.32
N LEU A 80 -8.52 -23.42 -8.79
CA LEU A 80 -8.32 -22.92 -7.45
C LEU A 80 -9.04 -23.76 -6.39
N LEU A 81 -8.37 -23.93 -5.26
CA LEU A 81 -8.88 -24.49 -4.01
C LEU A 81 -8.67 -23.49 -2.87
N ASN A 82 -9.41 -23.61 -1.79
CA ASN A 82 -9.15 -22.78 -0.61
C ASN A 82 -7.84 -23.21 0.07
N PRO A 83 -7.22 -22.32 0.88
CA PRO A 83 -6.04 -22.67 1.65
C PRO A 83 -6.20 -23.91 2.53
N GLU A 84 -7.40 -24.14 3.04
CA GLU A 84 -7.75 -25.23 3.96
C GLU A 84 -7.93 -26.59 3.25
N ASP A 85 -8.10 -26.59 1.93
CA ASP A 85 -8.41 -27.79 1.15
C ASP A 85 -7.16 -28.63 0.84
N ASP A 86 -7.34 -29.94 0.72
CA ASP A 86 -6.31 -30.87 0.24
C ASP A 86 -6.11 -30.79 -1.28
N LEU A 87 -4.87 -30.91 -1.73
CA LEU A 87 -4.54 -30.86 -3.15
C LEU A 87 -5.00 -32.14 -3.86
N HIS A 88 -5.54 -31.96 -5.06
CA HIS A 88 -5.82 -33.04 -5.98
C HIS A 88 -5.39 -32.66 -7.42
N PRO A 89 -5.29 -33.63 -8.35
CA PRO A 89 -4.67 -33.40 -9.65
C PRO A 89 -5.26 -32.20 -10.41
N GLY A 90 -4.39 -31.34 -10.92
CA GLY A 90 -4.77 -30.14 -11.68
C GLY A 90 -5.26 -28.96 -10.85
N LYS A 91 -5.21 -29.03 -9.51
CA LYS A 91 -5.58 -27.93 -8.63
C LYS A 91 -4.41 -27.32 -7.88
N ILE A 92 -4.55 -26.05 -7.54
CA ILE A 92 -3.63 -25.29 -6.69
C ILE A 92 -4.42 -24.49 -5.65
N ARG A 93 -3.79 -24.15 -4.52
CA ARG A 93 -4.43 -23.30 -3.51
C ARG A 93 -4.41 -21.83 -3.93
N ASP A 94 -5.51 -21.14 -3.69
CA ASP A 94 -5.64 -19.70 -3.88
C ASP A 94 -4.79 -18.95 -2.84
N SER A 95 -3.68 -18.39 -3.32
CA SER A 95 -2.78 -17.56 -2.50
C SER A 95 -2.99 -16.07 -2.72
N ASN A 96 -3.58 -15.68 -3.85
CA ASN A 96 -3.66 -14.28 -4.24
C ASN A 96 -4.68 -13.55 -3.38
N ARG A 97 -5.85 -14.15 -3.13
CA ARG A 97 -6.88 -13.56 -2.28
C ARG A 97 -6.34 -13.23 -0.89
N SER A 98 -5.69 -14.21 -0.24
CA SER A 98 -5.09 -14.00 1.08
C SER A 98 -4.03 -12.90 1.05
N THR A 99 -3.17 -12.90 0.03
CA THR A 99 -2.10 -11.90 -0.08
C THR A 99 -2.66 -10.49 -0.32
N LEU A 100 -3.62 -10.34 -1.23
CA LEU A 100 -4.25 -9.06 -1.55
C LEU A 100 -5.01 -8.50 -0.34
N LEU A 101 -5.81 -9.34 0.34
CA LEU A 101 -6.51 -8.96 1.57
C LEU A 101 -5.53 -8.45 2.63
N ALA A 102 -4.43 -9.17 2.86
CA ALA A 102 -3.40 -8.78 3.82
C ALA A 102 -2.71 -7.46 3.42
N THR A 103 -2.38 -7.26 2.14
CA THR A 103 -1.79 -6.00 1.64
C THR A 103 -2.74 -4.82 1.87
N ILE A 104 -4.04 -4.98 1.65
CA ILE A 104 -5.03 -3.91 1.85
C ILE A 104 -5.21 -3.62 3.35
N GLN A 105 -5.27 -4.66 4.17
CA GLN A 105 -5.39 -4.55 5.63
C GLN A 105 -4.16 -3.92 6.29
N GLU A 106 -2.96 -4.12 5.75
CA GLU A 106 -1.73 -3.46 6.22
C GLU A 106 -1.82 -1.93 6.11
N HIS A 107 -2.58 -1.43 5.13
CA HIS A 107 -2.89 0.00 4.98
C HIS A 107 -4.10 0.47 5.81
N GLY A 108 -4.74 -0.42 6.58
CA GLY A 108 -5.84 -0.09 7.49
C GLY A 108 -7.23 -0.06 6.85
N TYR A 109 -7.37 -0.46 5.58
CA TYR A 109 -8.66 -0.45 4.90
C TYR A 109 -9.51 -1.67 5.25
N PRO A 110 -10.84 -1.50 5.45
CA PRO A 110 -11.75 -2.62 5.65
C PRO A 110 -11.90 -3.47 4.39
N THR A 111 -11.90 -4.79 4.56
CA THR A 111 -11.95 -5.74 3.45
C THR A 111 -13.12 -6.71 3.54
N ILE A 112 -13.60 -7.16 2.37
CA ILE A 112 -14.61 -8.19 2.21
C ILE A 112 -14.01 -9.31 1.38
N ASN A 113 -14.12 -10.54 1.87
CA ASN A 113 -13.68 -11.73 1.16
C ASN A 113 -14.89 -12.36 0.45
N LEU A 114 -14.88 -12.33 -0.89
CA LEU A 114 -15.93 -12.90 -1.74
C LEU A 114 -15.65 -14.35 -2.17
N GLY A 115 -14.52 -14.92 -1.74
CA GLY A 115 -14.19 -16.32 -2.03
C GLY A 115 -13.57 -16.58 -3.40
N ILE A 116 -13.64 -17.84 -3.80
CA ILE A 116 -13.24 -18.34 -5.12
C ILE A 116 -14.50 -18.43 -5.98
N VAL A 117 -14.42 -17.94 -7.21
CA VAL A 117 -15.53 -17.91 -8.17
C VAL A 117 -15.12 -18.73 -9.40
N GLY A 118 -16.05 -19.54 -9.91
CA GLY A 118 -15.81 -20.37 -11.10
C GLY A 118 -15.66 -19.54 -12.38
N ASP A 119 -14.98 -20.09 -13.39
CA ASP A 119 -14.84 -19.41 -14.69
C ASP A 119 -16.10 -19.63 -15.55
N ASN A 120 -17.22 -19.03 -15.14
CA ASN A 120 -18.41 -18.91 -15.97
C ASN A 120 -19.07 -17.54 -15.78
N PRO A 121 -19.76 -17.01 -16.80
CA PRO A 121 -20.31 -15.66 -16.75
C PRO A 121 -21.28 -15.40 -15.59
N ASP A 122 -22.17 -16.35 -15.29
CA ASP A 122 -23.22 -16.19 -14.28
C ASP A 122 -22.62 -16.07 -12.86
N ASP A 123 -21.68 -16.94 -12.50
CA ASP A 123 -21.00 -16.91 -11.20
C ASP A 123 -20.19 -15.62 -11.04
N LEU A 124 -19.48 -15.19 -12.10
CA LEU A 124 -18.70 -13.95 -12.10
C LEU A 124 -19.61 -12.72 -11.92
N LEU A 125 -20.72 -12.66 -12.66
CA LEU A 125 -21.66 -11.56 -12.59
C LEU A 125 -22.31 -11.47 -11.20
N SER A 126 -22.73 -12.60 -10.64
CA SER A 126 -23.30 -12.66 -9.29
C SER A 126 -22.31 -12.16 -8.23
N ALA A 127 -21.05 -12.61 -8.28
CA ALA A 127 -20.01 -12.19 -7.35
C ALA A 127 -19.67 -10.69 -7.51
N LEU A 128 -19.65 -10.18 -8.74
CA LEU A 128 -19.44 -8.75 -9.00
C LEU A 128 -20.59 -7.90 -8.43
N HIS A 129 -21.84 -8.30 -8.61
CA HIS A 129 -22.99 -7.61 -8.01
C HIS A 129 -22.94 -7.63 -6.48
N GLU A 130 -22.57 -8.76 -5.88
CA GLU A 130 -22.38 -8.86 -4.43
C GLU A 130 -21.31 -7.85 -3.97
N GLY A 131 -20.14 -7.85 -4.63
CA GLY A 131 -19.05 -6.91 -4.34
C GLY A 131 -19.47 -5.45 -4.46
N ILE A 132 -20.17 -5.10 -5.54
CA ILE A 132 -20.71 -3.75 -5.79
C ILE A 132 -21.62 -3.26 -4.68
N SER A 133 -22.51 -4.14 -4.21
CA SER A 133 -23.49 -3.79 -3.19
C SER A 133 -22.87 -3.54 -1.81
N ARG A 134 -21.68 -4.11 -1.55
CA ARG A 134 -21.05 -4.12 -0.22
C ARG A 134 -19.74 -3.32 -0.14
N ALA A 135 -19.13 -2.96 -1.27
CA ALA A 135 -17.81 -2.35 -1.32
C ALA A 135 -17.74 -1.14 -2.27
N ASP A 136 -16.70 -0.32 -2.11
CA ASP A 136 -16.40 0.81 -2.99
C ASP A 136 -15.41 0.42 -4.10
N VAL A 137 -14.57 -0.56 -3.81
CA VAL A 137 -13.57 -1.12 -4.73
C VAL A 137 -13.70 -2.64 -4.76
N ILE A 138 -13.62 -3.21 -5.95
CA ILE A 138 -13.66 -4.65 -6.18
C ILE A 138 -12.35 -5.05 -6.85
N ILE A 139 -11.74 -6.10 -6.33
CA ILE A 139 -10.49 -6.65 -6.84
C ILE A 139 -10.72 -8.10 -7.19
N THR A 140 -10.42 -8.45 -8.42
CA THR A 140 -10.38 -9.83 -8.88
C THR A 140 -8.94 -10.25 -9.16
N SER A 141 -8.66 -11.55 -9.05
CA SER A 141 -7.39 -12.13 -9.44
C SER A 141 -7.62 -13.41 -10.25
N GLY A 142 -7.11 -13.43 -11.48
CA GLY A 142 -7.36 -14.52 -12.44
C GLY A 142 -8.28 -14.07 -13.58
N GLY A 143 -8.49 -14.91 -14.59
CA GLY A 143 -9.53 -14.68 -15.62
C GLY A 143 -9.35 -13.48 -16.56
N VAL A 144 -8.13 -12.91 -16.70
CA VAL A 144 -7.87 -11.62 -17.38
C VAL A 144 -6.92 -11.69 -18.59
N SER A 145 -6.45 -12.88 -18.96
CA SER A 145 -5.42 -13.08 -19.97
C SER A 145 -6.01 -13.18 -21.40
N MET A 146 -5.58 -14.17 -22.18
CA MET A 146 -6.02 -14.50 -23.55
C MET A 146 -6.52 -15.95 -23.66
N GLY A 147 -6.89 -16.59 -22.54
CA GLY A 147 -7.40 -17.95 -22.53
C GLY A 147 -8.87 -18.01 -22.96
N GLU A 148 -9.29 -19.16 -23.50
CA GLU A 148 -10.69 -19.43 -23.90
C GLU A 148 -11.69 -19.32 -22.74
N LYS A 149 -11.21 -19.25 -21.49
CA LYS A 149 -12.00 -19.13 -20.26
C LYS A 149 -11.91 -17.75 -19.57
N ASP A 150 -11.31 -16.75 -20.22
CA ASP A 150 -11.19 -15.40 -19.68
C ASP A 150 -12.49 -14.58 -19.91
N TYR A 151 -13.57 -14.97 -19.23
CA TYR A 151 -14.88 -14.33 -19.35
C TYR A 151 -14.97 -12.97 -18.63
N LEU A 152 -14.03 -12.65 -17.72
CA LEU A 152 -14.19 -11.50 -16.83
C LEU A 152 -14.31 -10.17 -17.60
N LYS A 153 -13.50 -9.95 -18.64
CA LYS A 153 -13.58 -8.72 -19.45
C LYS A 153 -14.92 -8.61 -20.17
N GLN A 154 -15.43 -9.72 -20.67
CA GLN A 154 -16.73 -9.78 -21.32
C GLN A 154 -17.86 -9.48 -20.32
N VAL A 155 -17.83 -10.09 -19.13
CA VAL A 155 -18.81 -9.85 -18.06
C VAL A 155 -18.78 -8.38 -17.61
N LEU A 156 -17.60 -7.79 -17.47
CA LEU A 156 -17.46 -6.37 -17.10
C LEU A 156 -18.08 -5.44 -18.16
N ASP A 157 -17.83 -5.67 -19.44
CA ASP A 157 -18.28 -4.79 -20.52
C ASP A 157 -19.76 -5.03 -20.89
N ILE A 158 -20.13 -6.28 -21.16
CA ILE A 158 -21.44 -6.64 -21.72
C ILE A 158 -22.51 -6.72 -20.63
N ASP A 159 -22.23 -7.43 -19.53
CA ASP A 159 -23.26 -7.77 -18.54
C ASP A 159 -23.35 -6.72 -17.43
N LEU A 160 -22.21 -6.19 -16.99
CA LEU A 160 -22.14 -5.17 -15.95
C LEU A 160 -22.17 -3.73 -16.50
N HIS A 161 -21.99 -3.56 -17.81
CA HIS A 161 -21.89 -2.24 -18.46
C HIS A 161 -20.84 -1.33 -17.82
N ALA A 162 -19.75 -1.90 -17.32
CA ALA A 162 -18.64 -1.17 -16.73
C ALA A 162 -17.74 -0.61 -17.85
N GLN A 163 -17.27 0.62 -17.66
CA GLN A 163 -16.30 1.23 -18.56
C GLN A 163 -14.91 0.67 -18.27
N ILE A 164 -14.37 -0.14 -19.18
CA ILE A 164 -12.97 -0.59 -19.15
C ILE A 164 -12.07 0.53 -19.67
N HIS A 165 -11.20 1.07 -18.81
CA HIS A 165 -10.26 2.15 -19.17
C HIS A 165 -9.00 1.61 -19.82
N PHE A 166 -8.52 0.45 -19.35
CA PHE A 166 -7.46 -0.32 -19.98
C PHE A 166 -7.63 -1.80 -19.63
N GLY A 167 -7.30 -2.67 -20.59
CA GLY A 167 -7.31 -4.13 -20.41
C GLY A 167 -5.93 -4.80 -20.45
N ARG A 168 -4.88 -4.00 -20.71
CA ARG A 168 -3.48 -4.40 -20.70
C ARG A 168 -2.59 -3.20 -20.39
N VAL A 169 -1.47 -3.45 -19.72
CA VAL A 169 -0.45 -2.44 -19.41
C VAL A 169 0.91 -2.94 -19.86
N PHE A 170 1.70 -2.12 -20.55
CA PHE A 170 3.04 -2.50 -21.00
C PHE A 170 4.04 -2.51 -19.83
N MET A 171 4.01 -3.58 -19.03
CA MET A 171 4.82 -3.76 -17.83
C MET A 171 5.17 -5.23 -17.58
N LYS A 172 6.15 -5.46 -16.72
CA LYS A 172 6.54 -6.79 -16.24
C LYS A 172 6.78 -6.80 -14.73
N PRO A 173 6.19 -7.75 -13.98
CA PRO A 173 4.99 -8.50 -14.34
C PRO A 173 3.75 -7.58 -14.42
N GLY A 174 2.60 -8.08 -14.89
CA GLY A 174 1.35 -7.30 -14.86
C GLY A 174 0.69 -7.01 -16.21
N LEU A 175 1.15 -7.59 -17.32
CA LEU A 175 0.61 -7.30 -18.65
C LEU A 175 -0.93 -7.33 -18.76
N PRO A 176 -1.67 -8.32 -18.24
CA PRO A 176 -3.13 -8.39 -18.41
C PRO A 176 -3.93 -7.59 -17.38
N THR A 177 -3.28 -6.74 -16.57
CA THR A 177 -3.97 -5.90 -15.59
C THR A 177 -5.02 -5.05 -16.27
N THR A 178 -6.23 -5.09 -15.73
CA THR A 178 -7.41 -4.42 -16.25
C THR A 178 -8.00 -3.51 -15.18
N PHE A 179 -8.41 -2.31 -15.58
CA PHE A 179 -9.09 -1.36 -14.70
C PHE A 179 -10.38 -0.90 -15.36
N ALA A 180 -11.46 -0.95 -14.58
CA ALA A 180 -12.78 -0.52 -15.01
C ALA A 180 -13.47 0.32 -13.93
N THR A 181 -14.47 1.09 -14.34
CA THR A 181 -15.37 1.80 -13.43
C THR A 181 -16.81 1.54 -13.81
N VAL A 182 -17.68 1.45 -12.81
CA VAL A 182 -19.13 1.38 -13.01
C VAL A 182 -19.79 2.42 -12.11
N ASP A 183 -20.73 3.17 -12.67
CA ASP A 183 -21.49 4.20 -11.94
C ASP A 183 -22.87 3.62 -11.60
N ILE A 184 -23.20 3.50 -10.31
CA ILE A 184 -24.44 2.90 -9.82
C ILE A 184 -25.10 3.89 -8.87
N ASP A 185 -26.34 4.28 -9.19
CA ASP A 185 -27.10 5.29 -8.45
C ASP A 185 -26.30 6.58 -8.17
N GLY A 186 -25.52 7.03 -9.16
CA GLY A 186 -24.67 8.21 -9.07
C GLY A 186 -23.37 8.02 -8.26
N THR A 187 -23.10 6.82 -7.76
CA THR A 187 -21.88 6.47 -7.03
C THR A 187 -20.95 5.66 -7.91
N ARG A 188 -19.71 6.14 -8.07
CA ARG A 188 -18.67 5.44 -8.83
C ARG A 188 -18.05 4.31 -8.02
N LYS A 189 -18.00 3.11 -8.59
CA LYS A 189 -17.26 1.94 -8.08
C LYS A 189 -16.04 1.69 -8.94
N LEU A 190 -14.94 1.26 -8.32
CA LEU A 190 -13.69 0.92 -9.01
C LEU A 190 -13.53 -0.59 -9.07
N ILE A 191 -13.10 -1.11 -10.23
CA ILE A 191 -12.88 -2.54 -10.42
C ILE A 191 -11.46 -2.75 -10.95
N PHE A 192 -10.66 -3.51 -10.20
CA PHE A 192 -9.31 -3.92 -10.58
C PHE A 192 -9.30 -5.41 -10.86
N ALA A 193 -9.05 -5.75 -12.12
CA ALA A 193 -8.98 -7.12 -12.59
C ALA A 193 -7.50 -7.49 -12.76
N LEU A 194 -6.93 -8.12 -11.72
CA LEU A 194 -5.50 -8.37 -11.58
C LEU A 194 -5.10 -9.74 -12.16
N PRO A 195 -3.84 -9.92 -12.57
CA PRO A 195 -3.38 -11.19 -13.12
C PRO A 195 -3.38 -12.31 -12.08
N GLY A 196 -3.76 -13.54 -12.47
CA GLY A 196 -3.77 -14.71 -11.58
C GLY A 196 -2.39 -15.20 -11.11
N ASN A 197 -1.30 -14.71 -11.72
CA ASN A 197 0.06 -15.01 -11.26
C ASN A 197 0.35 -14.28 -9.94
N PRO A 198 0.69 -14.97 -8.83
CA PRO A 198 0.77 -14.38 -7.49
C PRO A 198 1.63 -13.13 -7.36
N VAL A 199 2.80 -13.13 -7.98
CA VAL A 199 3.71 -11.97 -7.96
C VAL A 199 3.10 -10.79 -8.69
N SER A 200 2.44 -11.07 -9.81
CA SER A 200 1.83 -10.04 -10.64
C SER A 200 0.68 -9.37 -9.88
N ALA A 201 -0.14 -10.15 -9.17
CA ALA A 201 -1.23 -9.64 -8.35
C ALA A 201 -0.71 -8.65 -7.29
N VAL A 202 0.32 -9.02 -6.53
CA VAL A 202 0.88 -8.15 -5.48
C VAL A 202 1.55 -6.90 -6.05
N VAL A 203 2.34 -7.05 -7.12
CA VAL A 203 3.00 -5.92 -7.79
C VAL A 203 1.96 -4.91 -8.30
N THR A 204 0.93 -5.39 -8.99
CA THR A 204 -0.10 -4.54 -9.57
C THR A 204 -1.04 -3.94 -8.52
N CYS A 205 -1.29 -4.65 -7.41
CA CYS A 205 -1.98 -4.10 -6.25
C CYS A 205 -1.21 -2.90 -5.67
N ASN A 206 0.09 -3.05 -5.44
CA ASN A 206 0.93 -1.97 -4.92
C ASN A 206 1.02 -0.78 -5.88
N LEU A 207 1.13 -1.04 -7.19
CA LEU A 207 1.29 0.03 -8.20
C LEU A 207 0.00 0.80 -8.48
N PHE A 208 -1.16 0.14 -8.46
CA PHE A 208 -2.43 0.73 -8.92
C PHE A 208 -3.49 0.83 -7.83
N VAL A 209 -3.72 -0.24 -7.10
CA VAL A 209 -4.79 -0.31 -6.10
C VAL A 209 -4.45 0.60 -4.92
N ILE A 210 -3.27 0.45 -4.32
CA ILE A 210 -2.91 1.21 -3.11
C ILE A 210 -2.95 2.74 -3.34
N PRO A 211 -2.40 3.30 -4.43
CA PRO A 211 -2.57 4.73 -4.73
C PRO A 211 -4.02 5.14 -4.95
N ALA A 212 -4.84 4.30 -5.58
CA ALA A 212 -6.27 4.59 -5.73
C ALA A 212 -6.99 4.66 -4.38
N LEU A 213 -6.74 3.69 -3.47
CA LEU A 213 -7.30 3.68 -2.12
C LEU A 213 -6.83 4.90 -1.31
N ARG A 214 -5.55 5.28 -1.41
CA ARG A 214 -4.99 6.49 -0.78
C ARG A 214 -5.72 7.75 -1.21
N LYS A 215 -6.05 7.86 -2.50
CA LYS A 215 -6.83 8.99 -3.03
C LYS A 215 -8.26 8.97 -2.50
N MET A 216 -8.90 7.80 -2.44
CA MET A 216 -10.27 7.67 -1.93
C MET A 216 -10.40 8.04 -0.45
N GLN A 217 -9.38 7.75 0.38
CA GLN A 217 -9.33 8.20 1.78
C GLN A 217 -8.91 9.68 1.96
N GLY A 218 -8.75 10.44 0.88
CA GLY A 218 -8.48 11.88 0.94
C GLY A 218 -7.01 12.29 1.13
N ILE A 219 -6.04 11.39 0.91
CA ILE A 219 -4.63 11.82 0.84
C ILE A 219 -4.44 12.72 -0.39
N LEU A 220 -3.89 13.92 -0.16
CA LEU A 220 -3.68 14.93 -1.20
C LEU A 220 -2.72 14.47 -2.29
N ASP A 221 -1.59 13.87 -1.90
CA ASP A 221 -0.66 13.22 -2.82
C ASP A 221 -0.65 11.70 -2.57
N PRO A 222 -1.46 10.93 -3.31
CA PRO A 222 -1.62 9.49 -3.07
C PRO A 222 -0.49 8.66 -3.67
N ARG A 223 0.48 9.29 -4.35
CA ARG A 223 1.57 8.59 -5.05
C ARG A 223 2.45 7.83 -4.06
N PRO A 224 3.08 6.73 -4.49
CA PRO A 224 4.01 6.02 -3.63
C PRO A 224 5.31 6.79 -3.43
N THR A 225 5.95 6.57 -2.28
CA THR A 225 7.31 7.05 -2.04
C THR A 225 8.27 6.25 -2.89
N ILE A 226 9.07 6.96 -3.70
CA ILE A 226 10.16 6.39 -4.48
C ILE A 226 11.47 6.90 -3.89
N ILE A 227 12.39 5.98 -3.61
CA ILE A 227 13.73 6.31 -3.13
C ILE A 227 14.77 5.85 -4.14
N LYS A 228 15.95 6.50 -4.11
CA LYS A 228 17.12 6.07 -4.85
C LYS A 228 17.86 4.99 -4.05
N ALA A 229 18.22 3.89 -4.70
CA ALA A 229 18.97 2.79 -4.10
C ALA A 229 20.05 2.27 -5.05
N ARG A 230 21.10 1.65 -4.51
CA ARG A 230 22.15 0.98 -5.28
C ARG A 230 21.79 -0.47 -5.56
N LEU A 231 21.94 -0.93 -6.80
CA LEU A 231 21.73 -2.34 -7.14
C LEU A 231 22.75 -3.25 -6.45
N SER A 232 22.31 -4.34 -5.82
CA SER A 232 23.22 -5.32 -5.20
C SER A 232 23.90 -6.26 -6.19
N CYS A 233 23.33 -6.41 -7.39
CA CYS A 233 23.78 -7.32 -8.45
C CYS A 233 23.41 -6.75 -9.82
N ASP A 234 24.07 -7.24 -10.86
CA ASP A 234 23.74 -6.90 -12.24
C ASP A 234 22.35 -7.43 -12.62
N VAL A 235 21.63 -6.68 -13.44
CA VAL A 235 20.26 -7.01 -13.87
C VAL A 235 20.10 -6.76 -15.36
N LYS A 236 19.71 -7.80 -16.11
CA LYS A 236 19.34 -7.66 -17.52
C LYS A 236 17.98 -7.01 -17.66
N LEU A 237 17.86 -6.06 -18.59
CA LEU A 237 16.63 -5.32 -18.84
C LEU A 237 15.71 -6.06 -19.83
N ASP A 238 14.40 -5.94 -19.61
CA ASP A 238 13.34 -6.44 -20.49
C ASP A 238 12.91 -5.33 -21.48
N PRO A 239 12.32 -5.66 -22.65
CA PRO A 239 11.64 -4.65 -23.47
C PRO A 239 10.61 -3.80 -22.71
N ARG A 240 10.01 -4.34 -21.64
CA ARG A 240 9.06 -3.64 -20.79
C ARG A 240 9.74 -3.08 -19.54
N PRO A 241 9.22 -1.98 -18.95
CA PRO A 241 9.59 -1.61 -17.60
C PRO A 241 9.31 -2.77 -16.65
N GLU A 242 10.28 -3.07 -15.79
CA GLU A 242 10.25 -4.26 -14.95
C GLU A 242 10.24 -3.89 -13.46
N TYR A 243 9.28 -4.45 -12.72
CA TYR A 243 9.07 -4.22 -11.31
C TYR A 243 9.56 -5.43 -10.52
N HIS A 244 10.78 -5.33 -9.99
CA HIS A 244 11.45 -6.39 -9.25
C HIS A 244 11.29 -6.21 -7.77
N ARG A 245 10.88 -7.26 -7.06
CA ARG A 245 10.92 -7.24 -5.60
C ARG A 245 12.34 -7.14 -5.09
N CYS A 246 12.55 -6.27 -4.13
CA CYS A 246 13.82 -6.13 -3.45
C CYS A 246 13.65 -5.95 -1.94
N ILE A 247 14.76 -6.14 -1.25
CA ILE A 247 14.99 -5.75 0.13
C ILE A 247 15.88 -4.53 0.09
N LEU A 248 15.41 -3.42 0.65
CA LEU A 248 16.17 -2.21 0.91
C LEU A 248 16.86 -2.35 2.26
N THR A 249 18.19 -2.21 2.26
CA THR A 249 19.02 -2.27 3.46
C THR A 249 19.97 -1.08 3.48
N TRP A 250 19.98 -0.32 4.57
CA TRP A 250 20.99 0.70 4.82
C TRP A 250 22.21 0.08 5.48
N HIS A 251 23.37 0.31 4.88
CA HIS A 251 24.64 0.00 5.53
C HIS A 251 25.10 1.20 6.36
N HIS A 252 25.76 0.93 7.48
CA HIS A 252 26.23 1.98 8.37
C HIS A 252 27.14 2.96 7.62
N GLN A 253 26.89 4.27 7.78
CA GLN A 253 27.64 5.37 7.15
C GLN A 253 27.53 5.46 5.62
N GLU A 254 26.64 4.70 4.96
CA GLU A 254 26.34 4.88 3.54
C GLU A 254 25.09 5.75 3.32
N PRO A 255 25.11 6.70 2.37
CA PRO A 255 23.98 7.61 2.14
C PRO A 255 22.82 6.97 1.37
N LEU A 256 23.09 5.93 0.58
CA LEU A 256 22.08 5.23 -0.23
C LEU A 256 21.89 3.80 0.29
N PRO A 257 20.65 3.31 0.36
CA PRO A 257 20.40 1.90 0.63
C PRO A 257 20.87 1.03 -0.54
N TRP A 258 21.16 -0.23 -0.23
CA TRP A 258 21.32 -1.28 -1.22
C TRP A 258 19.98 -1.96 -1.46
N ALA A 259 19.59 -2.09 -2.73
CA ALA A 259 18.43 -2.83 -3.15
C ALA A 259 18.86 -4.24 -3.58
N GLN A 260 18.58 -5.22 -2.72
CA GLN A 260 18.85 -6.62 -2.98
C GLN A 260 17.64 -7.31 -3.59
N SER A 261 17.78 -7.83 -4.82
CA SER A 261 16.74 -8.67 -5.42
C SER A 261 16.47 -9.89 -4.53
N THR A 262 15.20 -10.25 -4.39
CA THR A 262 14.75 -11.44 -3.65
C THR A 262 15.06 -12.77 -4.36
N GLY A 263 15.97 -12.75 -5.34
CA GLY A 263 16.36 -13.89 -6.18
C GLY A 263 15.51 -14.00 -7.44
N ASN A 264 15.07 -15.21 -7.76
CA ASN A 264 14.34 -15.51 -9.00
C ASN A 264 13.02 -14.71 -9.08
N GLN A 265 12.89 -13.86 -10.11
CA GLN A 265 11.77 -12.94 -10.32
C GLN A 265 10.62 -13.53 -11.16
N VAL A 266 10.56 -14.86 -11.33
CA VAL A 266 9.43 -15.54 -11.97
C VAL A 266 8.11 -15.16 -11.27
N SER A 267 7.08 -14.91 -12.09
CA SER A 267 5.80 -14.34 -11.66
C SER A 267 4.91 -15.29 -10.84
N SER A 268 5.26 -16.57 -10.77
CA SER A 268 4.58 -17.57 -9.93
C SER A 268 5.25 -17.77 -8.56
N ARG A 269 6.46 -17.22 -8.34
CA ARG A 269 7.25 -17.50 -7.12
C ARG A 269 6.84 -16.56 -5.99
N LEU A 270 5.90 -16.98 -5.14
CA LEU A 270 5.44 -16.19 -4.00
C LEU A 270 6.49 -16.03 -2.90
N MET A 271 7.38 -17.02 -2.71
CA MET A 271 8.42 -17.00 -1.66
C MET A 271 9.30 -15.74 -1.66
N SER A 272 9.53 -15.12 -2.83
CA SER A 272 10.31 -13.89 -2.94
C SER A 272 9.60 -12.66 -2.36
N MET A 273 8.29 -12.72 -2.07
CA MET A 273 7.57 -11.60 -1.45
C MET A 273 7.76 -11.50 0.07
N ARG A 274 8.14 -12.61 0.75
CA ARG A 274 8.13 -12.67 2.22
C ARG A 274 8.99 -11.60 2.91
N SER A 275 10.08 -11.19 2.28
CA SER A 275 11.04 -10.23 2.83
C SER A 275 11.09 -8.92 2.03
N ALA A 276 10.24 -8.77 1.01
CA ALA A 276 10.30 -7.62 0.12
C ALA A 276 9.70 -6.39 0.80
N ASN A 277 10.46 -5.31 0.89
CA ASN A 277 10.00 -4.00 1.36
C ASN A 277 10.04 -2.93 0.25
N GLY A 278 10.55 -3.28 -0.94
CA GLY A 278 10.58 -2.40 -2.11
C GLY A 278 10.31 -3.12 -3.44
N LEU A 279 9.92 -2.33 -4.44
CA LEU A 279 9.87 -2.70 -5.86
C LEU A 279 10.87 -1.84 -6.63
N LEU A 280 11.96 -2.44 -7.09
CA LEU A 280 12.86 -1.85 -8.09
C LEU A 280 12.06 -1.51 -9.35
N MET A 281 12.25 -0.30 -9.84
CA MET A 281 11.61 0.21 -11.06
C MET A 281 12.65 0.26 -12.18
N LEU A 282 12.80 -0.86 -12.88
CA LEU A 282 13.80 -1.00 -13.93
C LEU A 282 13.28 -0.40 -15.23
N PRO A 283 14.10 0.41 -15.93
CA PRO A 283 13.70 0.97 -17.21
C PRO A 283 13.57 -0.13 -18.28
N PRO A 284 12.79 0.11 -19.35
CA PRO A 284 12.80 -0.76 -20.50
C PRO A 284 14.19 -0.75 -21.15
N LYS A 285 14.62 -1.89 -21.68
CA LYS A 285 15.89 -2.01 -22.42
C LYS A 285 15.87 -1.11 -23.65
N THR A 286 17.03 -0.54 -23.98
CA THR A 286 17.27 0.16 -25.24
C THR A 286 18.43 -0.53 -25.99
N GLU A 287 18.74 -0.08 -27.20
CA GLU A 287 19.92 -0.59 -27.92
C GLU A 287 21.24 -0.31 -27.17
N GLN A 288 21.27 0.78 -26.39
CA GLN A 288 22.45 1.20 -25.62
C GLN A 288 22.46 0.64 -24.20
N TYR A 289 21.29 0.51 -23.57
CA TYR A 289 21.12 0.05 -22.19
C TYR A 289 20.39 -1.29 -22.17
N VAL A 290 21.17 -2.38 -22.11
CA VAL A 290 20.65 -3.76 -22.12
C VAL A 290 20.70 -4.41 -20.73
N GLU A 291 21.59 -3.93 -19.86
CA GLU A 291 21.72 -4.35 -18.48
C GLU A 291 22.10 -3.17 -17.60
N LEU A 292 21.82 -3.31 -16.30
CA LEU A 292 22.29 -2.41 -15.24
C LEU A 292 23.28 -3.15 -14.37
N HIS A 293 24.30 -2.45 -13.89
CA HIS A 293 25.38 -3.03 -13.11
C HIS A 293 25.21 -2.82 -11.60
N LYS A 294 25.81 -3.71 -10.81
CA LYS A 294 25.92 -3.56 -9.37
C LYS A 294 26.48 -2.18 -9.00
N GLY A 295 25.84 -1.52 -8.04
CA GLY A 295 26.23 -0.20 -7.55
C GLY A 295 25.57 0.97 -8.29
N GLU A 296 24.97 0.73 -9.46
CA GLU A 296 24.19 1.75 -10.16
C GLU A 296 22.97 2.17 -9.35
N VAL A 297 22.61 3.45 -9.46
CA VAL A 297 21.51 4.05 -8.73
C VAL A 297 20.22 3.89 -9.52
N VAL A 298 19.23 3.26 -8.90
CA VAL A 298 17.92 2.97 -9.48
C VAL A 298 16.80 3.47 -8.59
N ASP A 299 15.62 3.63 -9.17
CA ASP A 299 14.40 3.97 -8.44
C ASP A 299 13.80 2.72 -7.78
N VAL A 300 13.38 2.88 -6.53
CA VAL A 300 12.70 1.84 -5.76
C VAL A 300 11.44 2.40 -5.12
N MET A 301 10.30 1.84 -5.48
CA MET A 301 9.04 2.11 -4.82
C MET A 301 8.99 1.37 -3.48
N VAL A 302 8.73 2.09 -2.39
CA VAL A 302 8.56 1.50 -1.06
C VAL A 302 7.18 0.84 -0.96
N ILE A 303 7.14 -0.43 -0.58
CA ILE A 303 5.91 -1.22 -0.43
C ILE A 303 5.70 -1.80 0.97
N GLY A 304 6.72 -1.75 1.83
CA GLY A 304 6.64 -2.20 3.21
C GLY A 304 7.25 -1.18 4.17
N ARG A 305 7.11 -1.42 5.47
CA ARG A 305 7.85 -0.64 6.49
C ARG A 305 9.34 -0.95 6.34
N LEU A 306 10.15 0.12 6.33
CA LEU A 306 11.61 0.06 6.21
C LEU A 306 12.27 -0.07 7.57
#